data_AF-A0A950M6U0-F1
#
_entry.id   AF-A0A950M6U0-F1
#
_cell.length_a   1.000
_cell.length_b   1.000
_cell.length_c   1.000
_cell.angle_alpha   90.00
_cell.angle_beta   90.00
_cell.angle_gamma   90.00
#
_symmetry.space_group_name_H-M   'P 1'
#
loop_
_entity.id
_entity.type
_entity.pdbx_description
1 polymer ?
#
loop_
_entity_poly.entity_id
_entity_poly.type
_entity_poly.pdbx_seq_one_letter_code
_entity_poly.pdbx_strand_id
1 'polypeptide(L)'
;MQLRVAVQMDPIERINIAGDSTFALLLAAQERGHRLHYYGPEKLSMRDGRVFAELRPIEVRDVARDHVTLGSPATADLTDFDVVLMRQDPPFDMAYITATHLLDHIHPGTLVVNDPTHVRNAPEKLFVTEFPDLMPPTLITRDRAAIEAFRAEQGEIVMKPLHGKGGEAVFKVARKDLNFGSLFDLFATTFREPWVVQRF
;
A
#
# COMPACT_ATOMS: atom_id res chain seq x y z
N MET A 1 17.95 11.83 20.53
CA MET A 1 17.07 13.00 20.27
C MET A 1 15.63 12.51 20.26
N GLN A 2 14.71 13.17 20.96
CA GLN A 2 13.29 12.83 20.91
C GLN A 2 12.71 13.38 19.60
N LEU A 3 12.07 12.51 18.80
CA LEU A 3 11.40 12.87 17.54
C LEU A 3 9.88 12.94 17.73
N ARG A 4 9.21 13.72 16.89
CA ARG A 4 7.77 13.69 16.65
C ARG A 4 7.50 12.86 15.41
N VAL A 5 6.84 11.73 15.60
CA VAL A 5 6.51 10.78 14.53
C VAL A 5 5.00 10.78 14.32
N ALA A 6 4.57 11.11 13.12
CA ALA A 6 3.19 10.90 12.67
C ALA A 6 3.10 9.59 11.90
N VAL A 7 2.06 8.81 12.12
CA VAL A 7 1.82 7.54 11.43
C VAL A 7 0.47 7.60 10.73
N GLN A 8 0.51 7.53 9.40
CA GLN A 8 -0.65 7.39 8.54
C GLN A 8 -0.94 5.92 8.38
N MET A 9 -2.03 5.39 8.94
CA MET A 9 -2.37 3.98 8.82
C MET A 9 -3.88 3.74 8.91
N ASP A 10 -4.31 2.54 8.53
CA ASP A 10 -5.64 2.01 8.80
C ASP A 10 -5.95 2.00 10.32
N PRO A 11 -7.22 1.88 10.73
CA PRO A 11 -7.63 1.94 12.14
C PRO A 11 -6.81 1.03 13.06
N ILE A 12 -5.95 1.65 13.88
CA ILE A 12 -5.02 0.97 14.80
C ILE A 12 -5.76 0.08 15.80
N GLU A 13 -7.00 0.39 16.16
CA GLU A 13 -7.81 -0.42 17.07
C GLU A 13 -8.19 -1.80 16.49
N ARG A 14 -8.09 -1.98 15.17
CA ARG A 14 -8.54 -3.19 14.46
C ARG A 14 -7.42 -4.13 14.05
N ILE A 15 -6.15 -3.77 14.30
CA ILE A 15 -5.00 -4.55 13.83
C ILE A 15 -4.82 -5.84 14.65
N ASN A 16 -4.14 -6.82 14.03
CA ASN A 16 -3.61 -7.98 14.74
C ASN A 16 -2.17 -7.70 15.18
N ILE A 17 -1.97 -7.35 16.46
CA ILE A 17 -0.67 -6.93 16.99
C ILE A 17 0.42 -8.01 16.90
N ALA A 18 0.07 -9.29 16.76
CA ALA A 18 1.05 -10.37 16.64
C ALA A 18 1.77 -10.39 15.28
N GLY A 19 1.17 -9.81 14.23
CA GLY A 19 1.72 -9.79 12.87
C GLY A 19 1.84 -8.39 12.26
N ASP A 20 1.42 -7.35 12.98
CA ASP A 20 1.42 -5.99 12.47
C ASP A 20 2.80 -5.33 12.59
N SER A 21 3.45 -5.13 11.44
CA SER A 21 4.78 -4.50 11.40
C SER A 21 4.74 -3.00 11.74
N THR A 22 3.62 -2.31 11.49
CA THR A 22 3.45 -0.90 11.89
C THR A 22 3.42 -0.80 13.42
N PHE A 23 2.74 -1.72 14.10
CA PHE A 23 2.70 -1.79 15.56
C PHE A 23 4.08 -2.05 16.17
N ALA A 24 4.86 -2.97 15.57
CA ALA A 24 6.24 -3.22 16.00
C ALA A 24 7.11 -1.95 15.89
N LEU A 25 6.94 -1.15 14.83
CA LEU A 25 7.64 0.14 14.68
C LEU A 25 7.20 1.15 15.75
N LEU A 26 5.90 1.21 16.07
CA LEU A 26 5.37 2.10 17.11
C LEU A 26 5.94 1.75 18.50
N LEU A 27 5.96 0.46 18.86
CA LEU A 27 6.56 0.00 20.12
C LEU A 27 8.03 0.42 20.24
N ALA A 28 8.82 0.16 19.19
CA ALA A 28 10.24 0.53 19.17
C ALA A 28 10.46 2.05 19.21
N ALA A 29 9.60 2.82 18.56
CA ALA A 29 9.67 4.29 18.60
C ALA A 29 9.30 4.84 19.98
N GLN A 30 8.30 4.26 20.64
CA GLN A 30 7.90 4.63 22.00
C GLN A 30 8.98 4.29 23.02
N GLU A 31 9.60 3.11 22.92
CA GLU A 31 10.70 2.68 23.80
C GLU A 31 11.90 3.65 23.72
N ARG A 32 12.14 4.23 22.54
CA ARG A 32 13.16 5.28 22.31
C ARG A 32 12.74 6.67 22.79
N GLY A 33 11.55 6.80 23.37
CA GLY A 33 11.02 8.06 23.90
C GLY A 33 10.54 9.05 22.83
N HIS A 34 10.18 8.59 21.63
CA HIS A 34 9.59 9.45 20.60
C HIS A 34 8.12 9.78 20.91
N ARG A 35 7.65 10.94 20.44
CA ARG A 35 6.24 11.34 20.56
C ARG A 35 5.47 10.86 19.35
N LEU A 36 4.52 9.97 19.57
CA LEU A 36 3.79 9.30 18.51
C LEU A 36 2.42 9.94 18.30
N HIS A 37 2.05 10.14 17.05
CA HIS A 37 0.75 10.63 16.64
C HIS A 37 0.22 9.76 15.50
N TYR A 38 -1.08 9.50 15.51
CA TYR A 38 -1.78 8.67 14.54
C TYR A 38 -2.80 9.51 13.77
N TYR A 39 -2.95 9.23 12.49
CA TYR A 39 -4.08 9.70 11.69
C TYR A 39 -4.43 8.70 10.59
N GLY A 40 -5.69 8.69 10.18
CA GLY A 40 -6.14 7.96 9.00
C GLY A 40 -5.92 8.77 7.72
N PRO A 41 -5.76 8.14 6.54
CA PRO A 41 -5.55 8.84 5.27
C PRO A 41 -6.63 9.88 4.95
N GLU A 42 -7.88 9.63 5.35
CA GLU A 42 -9.03 10.52 5.18
C GLU A 42 -8.94 11.81 6.00
N LYS A 43 -8.01 11.89 6.96
CA LYS A 43 -7.74 13.07 7.77
C LYS A 43 -6.64 13.95 7.19
N LEU A 44 -6.00 13.52 6.10
CA LEU A 44 -5.00 14.32 5.39
C LEU A 44 -5.70 15.41 4.57
N SER A 45 -5.18 16.62 4.65
CA SER A 45 -5.72 17.78 3.93
C SER A 45 -4.60 18.71 3.51
N MET A 46 -4.85 19.51 2.48
CA MET A 46 -3.94 20.57 2.07
C MET A 46 -4.71 21.87 1.91
N ARG A 47 -4.14 22.94 2.45
CA ARG A 47 -4.70 24.29 2.38
C ARG A 47 -3.57 25.25 2.07
N ASP A 48 -3.71 25.98 0.97
CA ASP A 48 -2.79 27.05 0.56
C ASP A 48 -1.31 26.61 0.53
N GLY A 49 -1.04 25.43 -0.02
CA GLY A 49 0.34 24.91 -0.13
C GLY A 49 0.87 24.17 1.11
N ARG A 50 0.12 24.16 2.22
CA ARG A 50 0.51 23.51 3.48
C ARG A 50 -0.32 22.26 3.72
N VAL A 51 0.31 21.25 4.33
CA VAL A 51 -0.29 19.93 4.53
C VAL A 51 -0.64 19.75 6.01
N PHE A 52 -1.89 19.44 6.29
CA PHE A 52 -2.41 19.27 7.64
C PHE A 52 -3.02 17.89 7.81
N ALA A 53 -3.01 17.39 9.04
CA ALA A 53 -3.83 16.24 9.42
C ALA A 53 -4.52 16.50 10.76
N GLU A 54 -5.70 15.89 10.97
CA GLU A 54 -6.26 15.72 12.30
C GLU A 54 -5.64 14.48 12.94
N LEU A 55 -4.68 14.69 13.85
CA LEU A 55 -3.94 13.61 14.50
C LEU A 55 -4.40 13.40 15.93
N ARG A 56 -4.15 12.20 16.45
CA ARG A 56 -4.30 11.86 17.87
C ARG A 56 -2.95 11.45 18.44
N PRO A 57 -2.51 11.97 19.59
CA PRO A 57 -1.40 11.38 20.33
C PRO A 57 -1.71 9.90 20.61
N ILE A 58 -0.72 9.03 20.50
CA ILE A 58 -0.91 7.59 20.75
C ILE A 58 0.08 7.07 21.78
N GLU A 59 -0.41 6.16 22.60
CA GLU A 59 0.38 5.26 23.42
C GLU A 59 0.05 3.83 23.01
N VAL A 60 1.09 3.02 22.77
CA VAL A 60 0.95 1.62 22.37
C VAL A 60 1.52 0.68 23.43
N ARG A 61 0.96 -0.52 23.55
CA ARG A 61 1.42 -1.54 24.49
C ARG A 61 1.14 -2.94 23.96
N ASP A 62 2.07 -3.87 24.12
CA ASP A 62 1.93 -5.24 23.62
C ASP A 62 1.00 -6.06 24.53
N VAL A 63 -0.29 -5.68 24.55
CA VAL A 63 -1.35 -6.26 25.35
C VAL A 63 -2.57 -6.42 24.46
N ALA A 64 -2.92 -7.66 24.13
CA ALA A 64 -4.06 -7.94 23.27
C ALA A 64 -5.35 -7.32 23.83
N ARG A 65 -6.11 -6.64 22.96
CA ARG A 65 -7.36 -5.91 23.27
C ARG A 65 -7.21 -4.63 24.11
N ASP A 66 -5.99 -4.29 24.52
CA ASP A 66 -5.67 -3.04 25.20
C ASP A 66 -4.41 -2.42 24.59
N HIS A 67 -4.20 -2.60 23.29
CA HIS A 67 -2.90 -2.34 22.67
C HIS A 67 -2.64 -0.89 22.32
N VAL A 68 -3.66 -0.03 22.44
CA VAL A 68 -3.57 1.38 22.06
C VAL A 68 -4.44 2.26 22.95
N THR A 69 -3.93 3.43 23.31
CA THR A 69 -4.71 4.55 23.86
C THR A 69 -4.59 5.74 22.92
N LEU A 70 -5.72 6.31 22.51
CA LEU A 70 -5.77 7.51 21.67
C LEU A 70 -6.10 8.73 22.51
N GLY A 71 -5.27 9.77 22.41
CA GLY A 71 -5.53 11.08 22.98
C GLY A 71 -6.57 11.88 22.19
N SER A 72 -6.86 13.09 22.68
CA SER A 72 -7.77 14.02 22.01
C SER A 72 -7.24 14.42 20.62
N PRO A 73 -8.11 14.49 19.60
CA PRO A 73 -7.70 14.91 18.27
C PRO A 73 -7.30 16.38 18.22
N ALA A 74 -6.29 16.69 17.41
CA ALA A 74 -5.88 18.05 17.10
C ALA A 74 -5.40 18.14 15.65
N THR A 75 -5.79 19.21 14.95
CA THR A 75 -5.23 19.53 13.63
C THR A 75 -3.84 20.14 13.79
N ALA A 76 -2.85 19.64 13.06
CA ALA A 76 -1.50 20.20 13.03
C ALA A 76 -0.94 20.24 11.61
N ASP A 77 0.01 21.14 11.38
CA ASP A 77 0.81 21.13 10.15
C ASP A 77 1.77 19.95 10.21
N LEU A 78 1.84 19.16 9.13
CA LEU A 78 2.75 18.02 9.08
C LEU A 78 4.21 18.45 9.01
N THR A 79 4.52 19.71 8.64
CA THR A 79 5.89 20.25 8.75
C THR A 79 6.37 20.39 10.19
N ASP A 80 5.48 20.31 11.19
CA ASP A 80 5.83 20.35 12.61
C ASP A 80 6.35 19.00 13.13
N PHE A 81 6.39 17.97 12.27
CA PHE A 81 6.83 16.61 12.58
C PHE A 81 8.17 16.31 11.91
N ASP A 82 8.98 15.50 12.58
CA ASP A 82 10.27 15.06 12.04
C ASP A 82 10.08 13.94 11.02
N VAL A 83 9.11 13.05 11.27
CA VAL A 83 8.87 11.85 10.45
C VAL A 83 7.38 11.61 10.24
N VAL A 84 6.99 11.27 9.02
CA VAL A 84 5.69 10.67 8.68
C VAL A 84 5.92 9.23 8.20
N LEU A 85 5.38 8.25 8.90
CA LEU A 85 5.33 6.86 8.44
C LEU A 85 4.06 6.66 7.60
N MET A 86 4.20 6.54 6.28
CA MET A 86 3.10 6.21 5.36
C MET A 86 2.90 4.69 5.38
N ARG A 87 1.94 4.24 6.20
CA ARG A 87 1.69 2.83 6.53
C ARG A 87 0.24 2.40 6.29
N GLN A 88 -0.50 3.17 5.51
CA GLN A 88 -1.81 2.74 5.00
C GLN A 88 -1.62 1.55 4.07
N ASP A 89 -2.50 0.57 4.16
CA ASP A 89 -2.51 -0.54 3.23
C ASP A 89 -3.00 -0.11 1.83
N PRO A 90 -2.68 -0.89 0.77
CA PRO A 90 -3.37 -0.76 -0.52
C PRO A 90 -4.89 -0.99 -0.39
N PRO A 91 -5.71 -0.64 -1.41
CA PRO A 91 -5.35 -0.63 -2.83
C PRO A 91 -4.52 0.58 -3.26
N PHE A 92 -3.68 0.39 -4.27
CA PHE A 92 -2.96 1.48 -4.93
C PHE A 92 -3.91 2.18 -5.91
N ASP A 93 -4.80 3.01 -5.37
CA ASP A 93 -5.84 3.73 -6.11
C ASP A 93 -5.57 5.25 -6.18
N MET A 94 -6.52 6.01 -6.72
CA MET A 94 -6.37 7.47 -6.80
C MET A 94 -6.33 8.15 -5.44
N ALA A 95 -6.94 7.59 -4.39
CA ALA A 95 -6.83 8.15 -3.04
C ALA A 95 -5.41 7.93 -2.49
N TYR A 96 -4.87 6.72 -2.68
CA TYR A 96 -3.49 6.39 -2.32
C TYR A 96 -2.48 7.29 -3.06
N ILE A 97 -2.62 7.43 -4.37
CA ILE A 97 -1.77 8.30 -5.20
C ILE A 97 -1.89 9.76 -4.77
N THR A 98 -3.11 10.25 -4.52
CA THR A 98 -3.31 11.64 -4.06
C THR A 98 -2.63 11.88 -2.71
N ALA A 99 -2.70 10.93 -1.78
CA ALA A 99 -1.98 11.01 -0.51
C ALA A 99 -0.47 11.14 -0.72
N THR A 100 0.11 10.42 -1.68
CA THR A 100 1.54 10.58 -1.99
C THR A 100 1.87 11.99 -2.51
N HIS A 101 1.03 12.59 -3.37
CA HIS A 101 1.27 13.96 -3.84
C HIS A 101 1.18 14.97 -2.71
N LEU A 102 0.23 14.81 -1.79
CA LEU A 102 0.10 15.64 -0.60
C LEU A 102 1.35 15.55 0.27
N LEU A 103 1.81 14.33 0.58
CA LEU A 103 3.01 14.13 1.41
C LEU A 103 4.31 14.56 0.72
N ASP A 104 4.35 14.60 -0.62
CA ASP A 104 5.49 15.10 -1.38
C ASP A 104 5.77 16.59 -1.10
N HIS A 105 4.75 17.38 -0.74
CA HIS A 105 4.91 18.80 -0.41
C HIS A 105 5.72 19.07 0.85
N ILE A 106 5.82 18.10 1.76
CA ILE A 106 6.57 18.23 3.01
C ILE A 106 7.90 17.47 2.99
N HIS A 107 8.09 16.53 2.06
CA HIS A 107 9.33 15.78 1.90
C HIS A 107 10.40 16.62 1.16
N PRO A 108 11.70 16.57 1.53
CA PRO A 108 12.31 15.85 2.65
C PRO A 108 12.40 16.62 3.97
N GLY A 109 11.80 17.81 4.08
CA GLY A 109 11.83 18.63 5.30
C GLY A 109 11.24 17.90 6.51
N THR A 110 10.07 17.32 6.33
CA THR A 110 9.56 16.20 7.13
C THR A 110 9.90 14.91 6.40
N LEU A 111 10.60 13.99 7.08
CA LEU A 111 10.96 12.71 6.47
C LEU A 111 9.72 11.84 6.33
N VAL A 112 9.18 11.75 5.13
CA VAL A 112 8.14 10.78 4.79
C VAL A 112 8.79 9.44 4.43
N VAL A 113 8.32 8.38 5.07
CA VAL A 113 8.81 7.01 4.85
C VAL A 113 7.64 6.15 4.35
N ASN A 114 7.70 5.58 3.14
CA ASN A 114 8.74 5.78 2.11
C ASN A 114 8.57 7.12 1.36
N ASP A 115 9.58 7.50 0.58
CA ASP A 115 9.53 8.68 -0.28
C ASP A 115 8.26 8.65 -1.16
N PRO A 116 7.37 9.65 -1.07
CA PRO A 116 6.09 9.66 -1.77
C PRO A 116 6.23 9.62 -3.29
N THR A 117 7.30 10.20 -3.85
CA THR A 117 7.61 10.15 -5.28
C THR A 117 7.93 8.74 -5.72
N HIS A 118 8.74 8.02 -4.96
CA HIS A 118 9.07 6.64 -5.28
C HIS A 118 7.89 5.70 -5.06
N VAL A 119 7.08 5.92 -4.02
CA VAL A 119 5.87 5.13 -3.77
C VAL A 119 4.91 5.18 -4.96
N ARG A 120 4.66 6.35 -5.56
CA ARG A 120 3.75 6.44 -6.72
C ARG A 120 4.36 5.98 -8.04
N ASN A 121 5.68 6.06 -8.18
CA ASN A 121 6.40 5.70 -9.41
C ASN A 121 6.98 4.28 -9.43
N ALA A 122 6.93 3.55 -8.31
CA ALA A 122 7.36 2.15 -8.21
C ALA A 122 6.20 1.20 -7.84
N PRO A 123 5.10 1.13 -8.64
CA PRO A 123 4.01 0.22 -8.35
C PRO A 123 4.49 -1.23 -8.37
N GLU A 124 4.21 -1.97 -7.29
CA GLU A 124 4.89 -3.24 -6.93
C GLU A 124 5.05 -4.24 -8.08
N LYS A 125 3.99 -4.46 -8.88
CA LYS A 125 3.99 -5.46 -9.96
C LYS A 125 4.58 -4.96 -11.29
N LEU A 126 4.72 -3.64 -11.46
CA LEU A 126 5.37 -3.05 -12.62
C LEU A 126 6.84 -2.76 -12.33
N PHE A 127 7.19 -2.35 -11.11
CA PHE A 127 8.58 -2.03 -10.78
C PHE A 127 9.53 -3.22 -11.01
N VAL A 128 9.05 -4.43 -10.78
CA VAL A 128 9.82 -5.65 -11.05
C VAL A 128 10.18 -5.84 -12.52
N THR A 129 9.47 -5.22 -13.48
CA THR A 129 9.77 -5.36 -14.91
C THR A 129 11.09 -4.71 -15.33
N GLU A 130 11.65 -3.86 -14.48
CA GLU A 130 13.02 -3.33 -14.63
C GLU A 130 14.10 -4.39 -14.35
N PHE A 131 13.71 -5.56 -13.84
CA PHE A 131 14.60 -6.68 -13.50
C PHE A 131 14.16 -7.98 -14.19
N PRO A 132 14.07 -8.01 -15.53
CA PRO A 132 13.49 -9.13 -16.26
C PRO A 132 14.23 -10.46 -16.03
N ASP A 133 15.53 -10.42 -15.76
CA ASP A 133 16.35 -11.60 -15.47
C ASP A 133 15.96 -12.32 -14.17
N LEU A 134 15.20 -11.65 -13.29
CA LEU A 134 14.72 -12.19 -12.02
C LEU A 134 13.22 -12.55 -12.07
N MET A 135 12.59 -12.48 -13.25
CA MET A 135 11.16 -12.71 -13.43
C MET A 135 10.86 -13.95 -14.27
N PRO A 136 9.75 -14.65 -14.02
CA PRO A 136 9.21 -15.58 -15.00
C PRO A 136 8.75 -14.81 -16.26
N PRO A 137 8.60 -15.49 -17.41
CA PRO A 137 7.91 -14.93 -18.56
C PRO A 137 6.60 -14.27 -18.14
N THR A 138 6.43 -13.00 -18.50
CA THR A 138 5.35 -12.13 -18.02
C THR A 138 4.73 -11.37 -19.18
N LEU A 139 3.41 -11.39 -19.25
CA LEU A 139 2.57 -10.59 -20.14
C LEU A 139 1.69 -9.67 -19.28
N ILE A 140 1.57 -8.40 -19.66
CA ILE A 140 0.67 -7.44 -19.00
C ILE A 140 -0.28 -6.89 -20.07
N THR A 141 -1.56 -7.29 -20.00
CA THR A 141 -2.55 -6.90 -21.02
C THR A 141 -3.99 -7.12 -20.52
N ARG A 142 -4.97 -6.57 -21.25
CA ARG A 142 -6.39 -6.98 -21.20
C ARG A 142 -6.84 -7.70 -22.47
N ASP A 143 -5.98 -7.75 -23.49
CA ASP A 143 -6.32 -8.35 -24.77
C ASP A 143 -6.43 -9.87 -24.64
N ARG A 144 -7.64 -10.38 -24.87
CA ARG A 144 -7.93 -11.82 -24.82
C ARG A 144 -7.06 -12.63 -25.76
N ALA A 145 -6.84 -12.15 -26.99
CA ALA A 145 -6.09 -12.88 -27.99
C ALA A 145 -4.62 -13.03 -27.58
N ALA A 146 -4.02 -11.96 -27.06
CA ALA A 146 -2.66 -12.00 -26.51
C ALA A 146 -2.55 -12.98 -25.32
N ILE A 147 -3.55 -13.03 -24.44
CA ILE A 147 -3.56 -13.97 -23.30
C ILE A 147 -3.68 -15.41 -23.77
N GLU A 148 -4.56 -15.70 -24.73
CA GLU A 148 -4.71 -17.04 -25.30
C GLU A 148 -3.43 -17.52 -26.00
N ALA A 149 -2.76 -16.63 -26.76
CA ALA A 149 -1.47 -16.91 -27.39
C ALA A 149 -0.38 -17.23 -26.34
N PHE A 150 -0.26 -16.39 -25.31
CA PHE A 150 0.70 -16.59 -24.24
C PHE A 150 0.45 -17.88 -23.44
N ARG A 151 -0.82 -18.26 -23.23
CA ARG A 151 -1.18 -19.55 -22.62
C ARG A 151 -0.77 -20.74 -23.48
N ALA A 152 -0.95 -20.66 -24.79
CA ALA A 152 -0.54 -21.72 -25.70
C ALA A 152 0.99 -21.93 -25.64
N GLU A 153 1.74 -20.83 -25.62
CA GLU A 153 3.20 -20.80 -25.52
C GLU A 153 3.71 -21.35 -24.18
N GLN A 154 3.25 -20.78 -23.06
CA GLN A 154 3.81 -21.04 -21.72
C GLN A 154 3.17 -22.25 -21.00
N GLY A 155 1.99 -22.70 -21.44
CA GLY A 155 1.29 -23.83 -20.83
C GLY A 155 0.46 -23.44 -19.61
N GLU A 156 1.02 -23.62 -18.42
CA GLU A 156 0.36 -23.20 -17.17
C GLU A 156 0.71 -21.75 -16.84
N ILE A 157 -0.29 -20.96 -16.47
CA ILE A 157 -0.12 -19.54 -16.16
C ILE A 157 -0.80 -19.16 -14.84
N VAL A 158 -0.48 -17.98 -14.34
CA VAL A 158 -1.19 -17.26 -13.28
C VAL A 158 -1.72 -15.95 -13.82
N MET A 159 -2.99 -15.64 -13.55
CA MET A 159 -3.61 -14.34 -13.76
C MET A 159 -3.78 -13.62 -12.41
N LYS A 160 -3.37 -12.36 -12.33
CA LYS A 160 -3.51 -11.53 -11.11
C LYS A 160 -3.66 -10.03 -11.43
N PRO A 161 -4.44 -9.26 -10.65
CA PRO A 161 -4.60 -7.82 -10.88
C PRO A 161 -3.30 -7.05 -10.62
N LEU A 162 -3.13 -5.90 -11.28
CA LEU A 162 -1.95 -5.04 -11.10
C LEU A 162 -1.90 -4.44 -9.68
N HIS A 163 -3.00 -3.87 -9.21
CA HIS A 163 -3.04 -3.05 -7.99
C HIS A 163 -3.64 -3.74 -6.75
N GLY A 164 -3.94 -5.05 -6.83
CA GLY A 164 -4.43 -5.83 -5.69
C GLY A 164 -3.33 -6.24 -4.69
N LYS A 165 -3.71 -6.56 -3.45
CA LYS A 165 -2.81 -6.98 -2.35
C LYS A 165 -3.19 -8.38 -1.82
N GLY A 166 -2.35 -8.96 -0.96
CA GLY A 166 -2.73 -10.11 -0.12
C GLY A 166 -3.17 -11.40 -0.83
N GLY A 167 -2.83 -11.58 -2.11
CA GLY A 167 -3.27 -12.74 -2.89
C GLY A 167 -4.70 -12.64 -3.44
N GLU A 168 -5.33 -11.48 -3.34
CA GLU A 168 -6.66 -11.23 -3.89
C GLU A 168 -6.67 -11.42 -5.42
N ALA A 169 -7.68 -12.15 -5.90
CA ALA A 169 -7.89 -12.44 -7.32
C ALA A 169 -6.67 -13.02 -8.05
N VAL A 170 -5.91 -13.90 -7.39
CA VAL A 170 -4.82 -14.67 -8.01
C VAL A 170 -5.35 -16.04 -8.45
N PHE A 171 -5.32 -16.31 -9.75
CA PHE A 171 -5.83 -17.57 -10.32
C PHE A 171 -4.75 -18.29 -11.09
N LYS A 172 -4.50 -19.56 -10.72
CA LYS A 172 -3.77 -20.50 -11.57
C LYS A 172 -4.71 -20.99 -12.67
N VAL A 173 -4.27 -20.90 -13.92
CA VAL A 173 -5.03 -21.36 -15.09
C VAL A 173 -4.21 -22.42 -15.81
N ALA A 174 -4.79 -23.61 -15.95
CA ALA A 174 -4.14 -24.71 -16.65
C ALA A 174 -4.06 -24.45 -18.17
N ARG A 175 -3.21 -25.20 -18.87
CA ARG A 175 -3.10 -25.14 -20.35
C ARG A 175 -4.45 -25.35 -21.04
N LYS A 176 -5.24 -26.32 -20.55
CA LYS A 176 -6.63 -26.55 -20.95
C LYS A 176 -7.50 -26.39 -19.71
N ASP A 177 -8.10 -25.21 -19.57
CA ASP A 177 -8.91 -24.86 -18.41
C ASP A 177 -10.33 -24.56 -18.86
N LEU A 178 -11.29 -25.35 -18.38
CA LEU A 178 -12.71 -25.22 -18.72
C LEU A 178 -13.30 -23.89 -18.22
N ASN A 179 -12.69 -23.28 -17.21
CA ASN A 179 -13.17 -22.05 -16.59
C ASN A 179 -12.52 -20.79 -17.17
N PHE A 180 -11.58 -20.92 -18.13
CA PHE A 180 -10.83 -19.76 -18.62
C PHE A 180 -11.73 -18.63 -19.14
N GLY A 181 -12.77 -18.96 -19.91
CA GLY A 181 -13.71 -17.94 -20.42
C GLY A 181 -14.34 -17.14 -19.29
N SER A 182 -14.91 -17.84 -18.29
CA SER A 182 -15.55 -17.21 -17.13
C SER A 182 -14.56 -16.41 -16.27
N LEU A 183 -13.33 -16.91 -16.09
CA LEU A 183 -12.28 -16.19 -15.37
C LEU A 183 -11.84 -14.92 -16.12
N PHE A 184 -11.71 -15.00 -17.45
CA PHE A 184 -11.42 -13.84 -18.27
C PHE A 184 -12.54 -12.79 -18.15
N ASP A 185 -13.81 -13.18 -18.26
CA ASP A 185 -14.94 -12.27 -18.18
C ASP A 185 -15.06 -11.61 -16.79
N LEU A 186 -14.75 -12.35 -15.72
CA LEU A 186 -14.62 -11.82 -14.38
C LEU A 186 -13.54 -10.71 -14.33
N PHE A 187 -12.32 -10.99 -14.80
CA PHE A 187 -11.25 -9.98 -14.84
C PHE A 187 -11.61 -8.77 -15.69
N ALA A 188 -12.17 -8.99 -16.88
CA ALA A 188 -12.54 -7.93 -17.80
C ALA A 188 -13.62 -7.00 -17.22
N THR A 189 -14.53 -7.54 -16.40
CA THR A 189 -15.58 -6.77 -15.73
C THR A 189 -15.08 -6.06 -14.48
N THR A 190 -14.24 -6.72 -13.67
CA THR A 190 -13.77 -6.22 -12.38
C THR A 190 -12.64 -5.19 -12.53
N PHE A 191 -11.70 -5.41 -13.44
CA PHE A 191 -10.50 -4.59 -13.58
C PHE A 191 -10.54 -3.80 -14.89
N ARG A 192 -10.36 -2.48 -14.80
CA ARG A 192 -10.35 -1.58 -15.96
C ARG A 192 -8.95 -1.46 -16.57
N GLU A 193 -7.93 -1.68 -15.77
CA GLU A 193 -6.52 -1.71 -16.11
C GLU A 193 -6.08 -3.09 -16.67
N PRO A 194 -4.94 -3.16 -17.38
CA PRO A 194 -4.25 -4.42 -17.65
C PRO A 194 -4.00 -5.25 -16.40
N TRP A 195 -3.96 -6.56 -16.54
CA TRP A 195 -3.57 -7.46 -15.47
C TRP A 195 -2.35 -8.27 -15.86
N VAL A 196 -1.71 -8.86 -14.85
CA VAL A 196 -0.49 -9.63 -15.01
C VAL A 196 -0.85 -11.08 -15.35
N VAL A 197 -0.20 -11.61 -16.38
CA VAL A 197 -0.25 -13.02 -16.78
C VAL A 197 1.18 -13.56 -16.78
N GLN A 198 1.47 -14.53 -15.93
CA GLN A 198 2.82 -15.07 -15.74
C GLN A 198 2.84 -16.59 -15.92
N ARG A 199 3.95 -17.14 -16.41
CA ARG A 199 4.17 -18.59 -16.36
C ARG A 199 4.16 -19.08 -14.91
N PHE A 200 3.45 -20.18 -14.65
CA PHE A 200 3.45 -20.88 -13.35
C PHE A 200 4.67 -21.81 -13.22
#